data_AF-A0A077YZ25-F1
#
_entry.id   AF-A0A077YZ25-F1
#
_cell.length_a   1.000
_cell.length_b   1.000
_cell.length_c   1.000
_cell.angle_alpha   90.00
_cell.angle_beta   90.00
_cell.angle_gamma   90.00
#
_symmetry.space_group_name_H-M   'P 1'
#
loop_
_entity.id
_entity.type
_entity.pdbx_description
1 polymer ?
#
loop_
_entity_poly.entity_id
_entity_poly.type
_entity_poly.pdbx_seq_one_letter_code
_entity_poly.pdbx_strand_id
1 'polypeptide(L)'
;MRQADRQMEEEWHELFNQRQKRCDERICQGLLDNWREVVNHNASALSSLHELHYRCSEECQSRDDVLEEIEHFLKPSEADQRRRKELQQRINVAQNVCKEGICKDLRENAEKGVKYQKVTKLTVLYDQCMEECALNAEDLVDLLHELDMKLSYWSLFKSAKEAMTLEEARIFMAEIESELQLLIEKEQYSYDKLEELEKKSVHWSNFSQVRKRMSVEDALTYWTKVKDHFKVTEKPSAGDQNLYEELTNRINQTQSKCKKLIKTMVEENNRTIEVFEQLRNAYLQCMNETDMKVQNLDDLREEIMSKHEDWLDFIVDEIESLEARLSWEDNVLDYELLLKATLTLTKEEKELKQKLDARIREQYTNCKTGQCAHLLKAVFEAKVLKYQDIAVVRFANCMKECQTPVEGDKGKLHELHMKNEACKGMKKMREQESIMAALSHYEQLQLGGKGKDSTLAAEPIAQGFGGWDREVAMRANGSDPLGHEPPGLEVCLKVI
;
A
#
# COMPACT_ATOMS: atom_id res chain seq x y z
N MET A 1 -29.93 17.26 38.72
CA MET A 1 -28.79 17.98 38.13
C MET A 1 -27.52 17.14 38.17
N ARG A 2 -26.78 17.01 39.28
CA ARG A 2 -25.49 16.28 39.32
C ARG A 2 -25.47 14.83 38.81
N GLN A 3 -26.61 14.15 38.73
CA GLN A 3 -26.66 12.78 38.22
C GLN A 3 -26.74 12.74 36.68
N ALA A 4 -27.47 13.67 36.05
CA ALA A 4 -27.54 13.76 34.60
C ALA A 4 -26.22 14.24 34.01
N ASP A 5 -25.57 15.22 34.67
CA ASP A 5 -24.26 15.73 34.25
C ASP A 5 -23.20 14.61 34.29
N ARG A 6 -23.18 13.80 35.37
CA ARG A 6 -22.27 12.65 35.50
C ARG A 6 -22.56 11.54 34.50
N GLN A 7 -23.84 11.21 34.27
CA GLN A 7 -24.19 10.17 33.31
C GLN A 7 -23.80 10.60 31.88
N MET A 8 -23.99 11.88 31.54
CA MET A 8 -23.53 12.43 30.26
C MET A 8 -22.01 12.37 30.14
N GLU A 9 -21.25 12.72 31.20
CA GLU A 9 -19.79 12.60 31.20
C GLU A 9 -19.30 11.15 31.08
N GLU A 10 -19.96 10.19 31.76
CA GLU A 10 -19.64 8.76 31.69
C GLU A 10 -19.96 8.17 30.31
N GLU A 11 -21.14 8.46 29.74
CA GLU A 11 -21.51 8.05 28.39
C GLU A 11 -20.60 8.70 27.35
N TRP A 12 -20.20 9.96 27.56
CA TRP A 12 -19.22 10.64 26.72
C TRP A 12 -17.86 9.95 26.79
N HIS A 13 -17.36 9.62 27.98
CA HIS A 13 -16.08 8.90 28.13
C HIS A 13 -16.13 7.51 27.51
N GLU A 14 -17.24 6.78 27.65
CA GLU A 14 -17.37 5.44 27.09
C GLU A 14 -17.46 5.47 25.56
N LEU A 15 -18.27 6.38 24.99
CA LEU A 15 -18.36 6.58 23.55
C LEU A 15 -17.03 7.08 22.96
N PHE A 16 -16.37 8.01 23.66
CA PHE A 16 -15.09 8.57 23.23
C PHE A 16 -13.99 7.50 23.26
N ASN A 17 -13.90 6.69 24.31
CA ASN A 17 -12.91 5.61 24.41
C ASN A 17 -13.17 4.46 23.42
N GLN A 18 -14.43 4.10 23.18
CA GLN A 18 -14.76 3.04 22.21
C GLN A 18 -14.56 3.51 20.75
N ARG A 19 -14.74 4.81 20.47
CA ARG A 19 -14.60 5.39 19.12
C ARG A 19 -13.27 6.09 18.87
N GLN A 20 -12.38 6.17 19.86
CA GLN A 20 -11.08 6.85 19.79
C GLN A 20 -10.22 6.46 18.57
N LYS A 21 -10.49 5.30 17.96
CA LYS A 21 -9.84 4.85 16.72
C LYS A 21 -10.17 5.68 15.49
N ARG A 22 -11.23 6.49 15.48
CA ARG A 22 -11.56 7.38 14.38
C ARG A 22 -12.07 8.70 14.94
N CYS A 23 -11.17 9.68 15.09
CA CYS A 23 -11.60 11.08 15.09
C CYS A 23 -12.28 11.35 13.75
N ASP A 24 -13.56 11.61 13.81
CA ASP A 24 -14.41 11.96 12.68
C ASP A 24 -15.22 13.16 13.18
N GLU A 25 -15.08 14.30 12.52
CA GLU A 25 -15.82 15.52 12.86
C GLU A 25 -17.33 15.25 12.92
N ARG A 26 -17.84 14.27 12.14
CA ARG A 26 -19.22 13.81 12.20
C ARG A 26 -19.60 13.17 13.53
N ILE A 27 -18.64 12.55 14.24
CA ILE A 27 -18.86 12.02 15.59
C ILE A 27 -18.98 13.16 16.59
N CYS A 28 -18.08 14.15 16.52
CA CYS A 28 -18.17 15.33 17.39
C CYS A 28 -19.50 16.05 17.15
N GLN A 29 -19.86 16.33 15.90
CA GLN A 29 -21.12 16.96 15.52
C GLN A 29 -22.32 16.09 15.90
N GLY A 30 -22.26 14.78 15.70
CA GLY A 30 -23.35 13.86 16.06
C GLY A 30 -23.61 13.80 17.57
N LEU A 31 -22.58 13.93 18.40
CA LEU A 31 -22.75 14.07 19.86
C LEU A 31 -23.42 15.40 20.21
N LEU A 32 -23.02 16.48 19.54
CA LEU A 32 -23.66 17.78 19.72
C LEU A 32 -25.15 17.71 19.36
N ASP A 33 -25.48 17.13 18.20
CA ASP A 33 -26.84 17.04 17.70
C ASP A 33 -27.72 16.16 18.60
N ASN A 34 -27.20 15.02 19.07
CA ASN A 34 -27.92 14.11 19.96
C ASN A 34 -28.30 14.74 21.31
N TRP A 35 -27.40 15.52 21.90
CA TRP A 35 -27.62 16.08 23.23
C TRP A 35 -28.25 17.47 23.22
N ARG A 36 -28.18 18.20 22.09
CA ARG A 36 -28.70 19.55 21.96
C ARG A 36 -30.17 19.64 22.36
N GLU A 37 -31.01 18.70 21.93
CA GLU A 37 -32.43 18.69 22.30
C GLU A 37 -32.66 18.41 23.80
N VAL A 38 -31.85 17.54 24.39
CA VAL A 38 -31.96 17.13 25.80
C VAL A 38 -31.59 18.27 26.75
N VAL A 39 -30.56 19.05 26.40
CA VAL A 39 -30.03 20.11 27.27
C VAL A 39 -30.50 21.52 26.92
N ASN A 40 -31.36 21.68 25.91
CA ASN A 40 -31.75 23.00 25.38
C ASN A 40 -32.38 23.93 26.44
N HIS A 41 -32.99 23.37 27.48
CA HIS A 41 -33.61 24.13 28.57
C HIS A 41 -32.64 24.50 29.70
N ASN A 42 -31.38 24.04 29.65
CA ASN A 42 -30.38 24.29 30.68
C ASN A 42 -29.13 24.93 30.06
N ALA A 43 -29.02 26.25 30.17
CA ALA A 43 -27.90 27.03 29.63
C ALA A 43 -26.52 26.53 30.09
N SER A 44 -26.40 26.06 31.34
CA SER A 44 -25.14 25.51 31.85
C SER A 44 -24.76 24.20 31.18
N ALA A 45 -25.74 23.32 30.96
CA ALA A 45 -25.52 22.04 30.28
C ALA A 45 -25.24 22.24 28.79
N LEU A 46 -25.93 23.18 28.14
CA LEU A 46 -25.65 23.54 26.75
C LEU A 46 -24.24 24.15 26.59
N SER A 47 -23.81 25.01 27.51
CA SER A 47 -22.44 25.54 27.51
C SER A 47 -21.40 24.45 27.66
N SER A 48 -21.64 23.47 28.55
CA SER A 48 -20.74 22.33 28.77
C SER A 48 -20.68 21.43 27.52
N LEU A 49 -21.82 21.21 26.86
CA LEU A 49 -21.90 20.45 25.62
C LEU A 49 -21.14 21.13 24.47
N HIS A 50 -21.25 22.47 24.35
CA HIS A 50 -20.47 23.24 23.37
C HIS A 50 -18.97 23.17 23.66
N GLU A 51 -18.56 23.23 24.93
CA GLU A 51 -17.15 23.10 25.31
C GLU A 51 -16.60 21.70 25.00
N LEU A 52 -17.38 20.63 25.24
CA LEU A 52 -17.04 19.26 24.85
C LEU A 52 -16.93 19.10 23.33
N HIS A 53 -17.87 19.67 22.56
CA HIS A 53 -17.81 19.67 21.11
C HIS A 53 -16.55 20.39 20.59
N TYR A 54 -16.25 21.57 21.13
CA TYR A 54 -15.08 22.34 20.77
C TYR A 54 -13.79 21.56 21.04
N ARG A 55 -13.65 20.95 22.22
CA ARG A 55 -12.50 20.10 22.57
C ARG A 55 -12.36 18.88 21.65
N CYS A 56 -13.46 18.20 21.34
CA CYS A 56 -13.47 17.08 20.39
C CYS A 56 -12.98 17.51 19.01
N SER A 57 -13.46 18.66 18.52
CA SER A 57 -13.07 19.23 17.22
C SER A 57 -11.59 19.64 17.21
N GLU A 58 -11.10 20.33 18.24
CA GLU A 58 -9.68 20.70 18.36
C GLU A 58 -8.76 19.48 18.42
N GLU A 59 -9.14 18.43 19.15
CA GLU A 59 -8.36 17.18 19.20
C GLU A 59 -8.33 16.46 17.84
N CYS A 60 -9.45 16.44 17.11
CA CYS A 60 -9.47 15.90 15.75
C CYS A 60 -8.61 16.70 14.77
N GLN A 61 -8.70 18.03 14.81
CA GLN A 61 -7.88 18.90 13.98
C GLN A 61 -6.39 18.72 14.30
N SER A 62 -6.04 18.72 15.59
CA SER A 62 -4.65 18.48 16.02
C SER A 62 -4.12 17.13 15.57
N ARG A 63 -4.96 16.09 15.55
CA ARG A 63 -4.57 14.77 15.04
C ARG A 63 -4.29 14.84 13.56
N ASP A 64 -5.20 15.43 12.79
CA ASP A 64 -5.09 15.50 11.35
C ASP A 64 -3.89 16.35 10.92
N ASP A 65 -3.58 17.43 11.63
CA ASP A 65 -2.38 18.26 11.42
C ASP A 65 -1.09 17.43 11.61
N VAL A 66 -0.99 16.67 12.71
CA VAL A 66 0.17 15.79 12.98
C VAL A 66 0.28 14.68 11.94
N LEU A 67 -0.84 14.07 11.55
CA LEU A 67 -0.85 13.04 10.50
C LEU A 67 -0.45 13.61 9.13
N GLU A 68 -0.84 14.85 8.81
CA GLU A 68 -0.43 15.54 7.58
C GLU A 68 1.07 15.85 7.59
N GLU A 69 1.62 16.28 8.73
CA GLU A 69 3.06 16.49 8.91
C GLU A 69 3.86 15.19 8.71
N ILE A 70 3.44 14.10 9.36
CA ILE A 70 4.05 12.77 9.18
C ILE A 70 3.94 12.32 7.72
N GLU A 71 2.78 12.48 7.08
CA GLU A 71 2.58 12.13 5.67
C GLU A 71 3.50 12.96 4.77
N HIS A 72 3.58 14.27 4.98
CA HIS A 72 4.42 15.16 4.19
C HIS A 72 5.89 14.77 4.27
N PHE A 73 6.39 14.49 5.47
CA PHE A 73 7.77 14.11 5.68
C PHE A 73 8.07 12.72 5.09
N LEU A 74 7.31 11.69 5.48
CA LEU A 74 7.63 10.30 5.13
C LEU A 74 7.35 9.93 3.67
N LYS A 75 6.42 10.62 3.00
CA LYS A 75 6.00 10.26 1.64
C LYS A 75 7.18 10.38 0.66
N PRO A 76 7.53 9.29 -0.06
CA PRO A 76 8.70 9.31 -0.94
C PRO A 76 8.51 10.32 -2.09
N SER A 77 9.44 11.26 -2.19
CA SER A 77 9.49 12.25 -3.27
C SER A 77 10.44 11.81 -4.39
N GLU A 78 10.35 12.47 -5.56
CA GLU A 78 11.39 12.30 -6.59
C GLU A 78 12.77 12.78 -6.11
N ALA A 79 12.81 13.76 -5.20
CA ALA A 79 14.04 14.27 -4.64
C ALA A 79 14.75 13.20 -3.79
N ASP A 80 14.00 12.42 -3.01
CA ASP A 80 14.53 11.29 -2.23
C ASP A 80 15.16 10.24 -3.16
N GLN A 81 14.47 9.88 -4.26
CA GLN A 81 15.00 8.91 -5.22
C GLN A 81 16.28 9.41 -5.92
N ARG A 82 16.35 10.70 -6.25
CA ARG A 82 17.56 11.31 -6.81
C ARG A 82 18.69 11.31 -5.80
N ARG A 83 18.43 11.74 -4.56
CA ARG A 83 19.41 11.77 -3.46
C ARG A 83 19.95 10.37 -3.17
N ARG A 84 19.09 9.35 -3.12
CA ARG A 84 19.51 7.95 -2.96
C ARG A 84 20.47 7.49 -4.05
N LYS A 85 20.15 7.74 -5.33
CA LYS A 85 21.02 7.39 -6.46
C LYS A 85 22.36 8.11 -6.39
N GLU A 86 22.36 9.38 -6.02
CA GLU A 86 23.59 10.18 -5.86
C GLU A 86 24.47 9.65 -4.72
N LEU A 87 23.88 9.37 -3.56
CA LEU A 87 24.60 8.79 -2.41
C LEU A 87 25.21 7.44 -2.76
N GLN A 88 24.44 6.54 -3.39
CA GLN A 88 24.95 5.25 -3.82
C GLN A 88 26.12 5.39 -4.81
N GLN A 89 26.03 6.32 -5.76
CA GLN A 89 27.13 6.59 -6.69
C GLN A 89 28.38 7.10 -5.97
N ARG A 90 28.22 8.03 -5.01
CA ARG A 90 29.35 8.58 -4.23
C ARG A 90 30.00 7.51 -3.35
N ILE A 91 29.20 6.64 -2.72
CA ILE A 91 29.69 5.50 -1.94
C ILE A 91 30.47 4.54 -2.85
N ASN A 92 29.92 4.17 -4.01
CA ASN A 92 30.61 3.29 -4.96
C ASN A 92 31.93 3.89 -5.46
N VAL A 93 31.96 5.20 -5.74
CA VAL A 93 33.19 5.90 -6.12
C VAL A 93 34.21 5.87 -4.98
N ALA A 94 33.81 6.16 -3.74
CA ALA A 94 34.70 6.11 -2.59
C ALA A 94 35.26 4.70 -2.34
N GLN A 95 34.42 3.67 -2.43
CA GLN A 95 34.83 2.27 -2.31
C GLN A 95 35.81 1.86 -3.41
N ASN A 96 35.60 2.30 -4.66
CA ASN A 96 36.50 2.01 -5.77
C ASN A 96 37.85 2.71 -5.60
N VAL A 97 37.87 3.98 -5.18
CA VAL A 97 39.11 4.72 -4.88
C VAL A 97 39.91 4.01 -3.79
N CYS A 98 39.24 3.50 -2.76
CA CYS A 98 39.91 2.73 -1.72
C CYS A 98 40.46 1.39 -2.25
N LYS A 99 39.63 0.63 -2.96
CA LYS A 99 39.96 -0.70 -3.48
C LYS A 99 41.07 -0.69 -4.54
N GLU A 100 41.10 0.34 -5.38
CA GLU A 100 42.07 0.48 -6.47
C GLU A 100 43.28 1.36 -6.10
N GLY A 101 43.19 2.11 -5.00
CA GLY A 101 44.27 2.93 -4.47
C GLY A 101 44.83 2.35 -3.18
N ILE A 102 44.25 2.76 -2.05
CA ILE A 102 44.80 2.58 -0.70
C ILE A 102 45.00 1.10 -0.35
N CYS A 103 43.98 0.26 -0.56
CA CYS A 103 44.02 -1.15 -0.18
C CYS A 103 44.49 -2.07 -1.32
N LYS A 104 44.91 -1.51 -2.46
CA LYS A 104 45.30 -2.27 -3.66
C LYS A 104 46.41 -3.27 -3.36
N ASP A 105 47.48 -2.83 -2.69
CA ASP A 105 48.64 -3.66 -2.41
C ASP A 105 48.29 -4.83 -1.49
N LEU A 106 47.41 -4.62 -0.51
CA LEU A 106 46.92 -5.68 0.38
C LEU A 106 46.12 -6.73 -0.39
N ARG A 107 45.24 -6.29 -1.30
CA ARG A 107 44.45 -7.16 -2.17
C ARG A 107 45.34 -8.00 -3.08
N GLU A 108 46.27 -7.37 -3.79
CA GLU A 108 47.17 -8.05 -4.72
C GLU A 108 48.11 -9.03 -4.00
N ASN A 109 48.58 -8.68 -2.80
CA ASN A 109 49.43 -9.56 -2.01
C ASN A 109 48.64 -10.77 -1.48
N ALA A 110 47.36 -10.58 -1.11
CA ALA A 110 46.48 -11.68 -0.71
C ALA A 110 46.26 -12.65 -1.87
N GLU A 111 46.00 -12.13 -3.08
CA GLU A 111 45.81 -12.91 -4.31
C GLU A 111 47.08 -13.69 -4.72
N LYS A 112 48.28 -13.15 -4.48
CA LYS A 112 49.58 -13.79 -4.81
C LYS A 112 50.08 -14.78 -3.74
N GLY A 113 49.40 -14.91 -2.58
CA GLY A 113 49.93 -15.61 -1.40
C GLY A 113 49.98 -17.15 -1.52
N VAL A 114 51.19 -17.72 -1.57
CA VAL A 114 51.44 -19.18 -1.70
C VAL A 114 51.22 -19.99 -0.39
N LYS A 115 50.99 -19.33 0.76
CA LYS A 115 50.79 -20.01 2.06
C LYS A 115 49.52 -19.50 2.74
N TYR A 116 48.63 -20.43 3.10
CA TYR A 116 47.32 -20.16 3.73
C TYR A 116 47.39 -19.14 4.88
N GLN A 117 48.34 -19.31 5.83
CA GLN A 117 48.51 -18.39 6.96
C GLN A 117 48.85 -16.94 6.55
N LYS A 118 49.56 -16.72 5.43
CA LYS A 118 49.83 -15.38 4.92
C LYS A 118 48.59 -14.78 4.27
N VAL A 119 47.82 -15.58 3.55
CA VAL A 119 46.57 -15.14 2.92
C VAL A 119 45.58 -14.69 3.99
N THR A 120 45.31 -15.50 5.02
CA THR A 120 44.39 -15.11 6.10
C THR A 120 44.78 -13.80 6.77
N LYS A 121 46.08 -13.59 7.06
CA LYS A 121 46.56 -12.35 7.67
C LYS A 121 46.40 -11.13 6.73
N LEU A 122 46.63 -11.32 5.43
CA LEU A 122 46.46 -10.26 4.43
C LEU A 122 44.99 -9.93 4.18
N THR A 123 44.10 -10.93 4.21
CA THR A 123 42.64 -10.71 4.12
C THR A 123 42.15 -9.87 5.30
N VAL A 124 42.53 -10.21 6.53
CA VAL A 124 42.16 -9.41 7.72
C VAL A 124 42.66 -7.96 7.60
N LEU A 125 43.89 -7.76 7.12
CA LEU A 125 44.42 -6.40 6.91
C LEU A 125 43.69 -5.66 5.79
N TYR A 126 43.30 -6.35 4.72
CA TYR A 126 42.50 -5.77 3.64
C TYR A 126 41.11 -5.36 4.13
N ASP A 127 40.45 -6.21 4.93
CA ASP A 127 39.13 -5.90 5.50
C ASP A 127 39.21 -4.69 6.44
N GLN A 128 40.22 -4.64 7.32
CA GLN A 128 40.50 -3.47 8.17
C GLN A 128 40.75 -2.20 7.34
N CYS A 129 41.52 -2.29 6.26
CA CYS A 129 41.77 -1.17 5.36
C CYS A 129 40.47 -0.68 4.67
N MET A 130 39.59 -1.60 4.27
CA MET A 130 38.30 -1.27 3.69
C MET A 130 37.33 -0.66 4.71
N GLU A 131 37.34 -1.13 5.96
CA GLU A 131 36.59 -0.52 7.07
C GLU A 131 37.06 0.91 7.34
N GLU A 132 38.38 1.15 7.43
CA GLU A 132 38.93 2.50 7.58
C GLU A 132 38.56 3.43 6.43
N CYS A 133 38.51 2.91 5.20
CA CYS A 133 38.01 3.69 4.06
C CYS A 133 36.51 3.95 4.13
N ALA A 134 35.72 3.00 4.65
CA ALA A 134 34.29 3.16 4.81
C ALA A 134 33.94 4.25 5.84
N LEU A 135 34.77 4.43 6.87
CA LEU A 135 34.64 5.55 7.83
C LEU A 135 34.69 6.92 7.12
N ASN A 136 35.45 7.06 6.04
CA ASN A 136 35.47 8.32 5.26
C ASN A 136 34.17 8.58 4.48
N ALA A 137 33.31 7.57 4.36
CA ALA A 137 32.00 7.65 3.71
C ALA A 137 30.85 7.37 4.69
N GLU A 138 31.12 7.34 5.99
CA GLU A 138 30.17 7.01 7.05
C GLU A 138 28.92 7.90 6.98
N ASP A 139 29.10 9.24 6.94
CA ASP A 139 28.00 10.19 6.76
C ASP A 139 27.10 9.90 5.54
N LEU A 140 27.67 9.36 4.45
CA LEU A 140 26.91 9.04 3.24
C LEU A 140 26.13 7.74 3.40
N VAL A 141 26.71 6.76 4.10
CA VAL A 141 26.08 5.48 4.41
C VAL A 141 24.96 5.68 5.41
N ASP A 142 25.16 6.49 6.45
CA ASP A 142 24.14 6.82 7.45
C ASP A 142 22.96 7.56 6.82
N LEU A 143 23.23 8.56 5.97
CA LEU A 143 22.16 9.27 5.27
C LEU A 143 21.40 8.35 4.29
N LEU A 144 22.10 7.39 3.67
CA LEU A 144 21.45 6.38 2.83
C LEU A 144 20.58 5.43 3.67
N HIS A 145 21.07 5.04 4.85
CA HIS A 145 20.33 4.21 5.80
C HIS A 145 19.05 4.89 6.28
N GLU A 146 19.13 6.16 6.68
CA GLU A 146 17.94 6.93 7.07
C GLU A 146 16.94 7.09 5.91
N LEU A 147 17.41 7.26 4.66
CA LEU A 147 16.50 7.26 3.49
C LEU A 147 15.75 5.94 3.31
N ASP A 148 16.36 4.81 3.68
CA ASP A 148 15.73 3.50 3.64
C ASP A 148 14.79 3.28 4.85
N MET A 149 15.13 3.81 6.02
CA MET A 149 14.25 3.84 7.20
C MET A 149 13.01 4.70 6.93
N LYS A 150 13.15 5.88 6.30
CA LYS A 150 12.04 6.73 5.85
C LYS A 150 10.99 5.95 5.04
N LEU A 151 11.43 5.05 4.14
CA LEU A 151 10.51 4.17 3.38
C LEU A 151 9.80 3.14 4.26
N SER A 152 10.51 2.60 5.25
CA SER A 152 9.95 1.62 6.20
C SER A 152 8.88 2.28 7.07
N TYR A 153 9.17 3.46 7.62
CA TYR A 153 8.20 4.28 8.35
C TYR A 153 7.00 4.66 7.49
N TRP A 154 7.20 5.06 6.23
CA TRP A 154 6.10 5.35 5.30
C TRP A 154 5.16 4.16 5.12
N SER A 155 5.71 2.95 4.98
CA SER A 155 4.91 1.72 4.86
C SER A 155 4.09 1.45 6.11
N LEU A 156 4.68 1.64 7.30
CA LEU A 156 4.00 1.46 8.59
C LEU A 156 2.88 2.50 8.76
N PHE A 157 3.21 3.77 8.52
CA PHE A 157 2.27 4.89 8.61
C PHE A 157 1.04 4.67 7.74
N LYS A 158 1.23 4.27 6.49
CA LYS A 158 0.13 4.03 5.55
C LYS A 158 -0.86 2.96 6.04
N SER A 159 -0.38 1.95 6.76
CA SER A 159 -1.23 0.88 7.30
C SER A 159 -1.93 1.26 8.60
N ALA A 160 -1.38 2.21 9.36
CA ALA A 160 -1.86 2.56 10.70
C ALA A 160 -2.62 3.89 10.77
N LYS A 161 -2.41 4.82 9.82
CA LYS A 161 -2.87 6.23 9.95
C LYS A 161 -4.36 6.39 10.23
N GLU A 162 -5.21 5.56 9.64
CA GLU A 162 -6.67 5.65 9.80
C GLU A 162 -7.16 5.27 11.22
N ALA A 163 -6.37 4.48 11.94
CA ALA A 163 -6.70 3.98 13.28
C ALA A 163 -5.90 4.68 14.40
N MET A 164 -4.97 5.57 14.02
CA MET A 164 -4.02 6.21 14.92
C MET A 164 -4.72 7.31 15.72
N THR A 165 -4.59 7.26 17.04
CA THR A 165 -5.02 8.34 17.95
C THR A 165 -4.05 9.52 17.88
N LEU A 166 -4.45 10.69 18.40
CA LEU A 166 -3.56 11.86 18.51
C LEU A 166 -2.29 11.54 19.31
N GLU A 167 -2.42 10.81 20.42
CA GLU A 167 -1.28 10.43 21.26
C GLU A 167 -0.33 9.48 20.54
N GLU A 168 -0.87 8.45 19.86
CA GLU A 168 -0.07 7.54 19.03
C GLU A 168 0.62 8.29 17.88
N ALA A 169 -0.04 9.26 17.25
CA ALA A 169 0.54 10.08 16.19
C ALA A 169 1.69 10.94 16.71
N ARG A 170 1.57 11.55 17.89
CA ARG A 170 2.65 12.31 18.53
C ARG A 170 3.83 11.43 18.91
N ILE A 171 3.57 10.26 19.49
CA ILE A 171 4.63 9.29 19.83
C ILE A 171 5.35 8.84 18.56
N PHE A 172 4.60 8.54 17.50
CA PHE A 172 5.16 8.12 16.22
C PHE A 172 5.99 9.23 15.56
N MET A 173 5.53 10.48 15.60
CA MET A 173 6.30 11.62 15.12
C MET A 173 7.60 11.80 15.91
N ALA A 174 7.56 11.72 17.24
CA ALA A 174 8.76 11.81 18.08
C ALA A 174 9.76 10.67 17.80
N GLU A 175 9.28 9.47 17.49
CA GLU A 175 10.14 8.35 17.06
C GLU A 175 10.80 8.66 15.70
N ILE A 176 10.04 9.15 14.73
CA ILE A 176 10.55 9.59 13.41
C ILE A 176 11.63 10.66 13.59
N GLU A 177 11.39 11.66 14.42
CA GLU A 177 12.34 12.75 14.68
C GLU A 177 13.64 12.25 15.31
N SER A 178 13.55 11.26 16.20
CA SER A 178 14.71 10.65 16.84
C SER A 178 15.53 9.77 15.88
N GLU A 179 14.86 9.01 15.01
CA GLU A 179 15.50 7.98 14.18
C GLU A 179 15.95 8.52 12.81
N LEU A 180 15.34 9.61 12.31
CA LEU A 180 15.64 10.24 11.01
C LEU A 180 16.26 11.64 11.17
N GLN A 181 17.07 11.81 12.21
CA GLN A 181 17.63 13.09 12.60
C GLN A 181 18.51 13.69 11.49
N LEU A 182 19.40 12.92 10.86
CA LEU A 182 20.28 13.46 9.81
C LEU A 182 19.48 13.93 8.60
N LEU A 183 18.42 13.22 8.23
CA LEU A 183 17.53 13.61 7.16
C LEU A 183 16.80 14.91 7.45
N ILE A 184 16.25 15.05 8.65
CA ILE A 184 15.56 16.27 9.10
C ILE A 184 16.53 17.46 9.04
N GLU A 185 17.74 17.31 9.60
CA GLU A 185 18.76 18.37 9.58
C GLU A 185 19.16 18.76 8.14
N LYS A 186 19.28 17.78 7.22
CA LYS A 186 19.60 18.05 5.81
C LYS A 186 18.46 18.67 5.03
N GLU A 187 17.20 18.31 5.33
CA GLU A 187 16.02 18.93 4.73
C GLU A 187 15.86 20.36 5.23
N GLN A 188 15.97 20.60 6.55
CA GLN A 188 15.97 21.94 7.15
C GLN A 188 17.06 22.83 6.56
N TYR A 189 18.30 22.34 6.47
CA TYR A 189 19.39 23.07 5.80
C TYR A 189 19.08 23.41 4.34
N SER A 190 18.35 22.55 3.63
CA SER A 190 17.95 22.81 2.25
C SER A 190 16.90 23.92 2.18
N TYR A 191 15.93 23.94 3.11
CA TYR A 191 14.93 24.99 3.25
C TYR A 191 15.55 26.33 3.64
N ASP A 192 16.42 26.38 4.65
CA ASP A 192 17.14 27.59 5.06
C ASP A 192 17.95 28.19 3.90
N LYS A 193 18.61 27.32 3.13
CA LYS A 193 19.38 27.73 1.96
C LYS A 193 18.49 28.26 0.84
N LEU A 194 17.29 27.71 0.65
CA LEU A 194 16.30 28.23 -0.29
C LEU A 194 15.80 29.60 0.17
N GLU A 195 15.46 29.76 1.45
CA GLU A 195 15.03 31.03 2.02
C GLU A 195 16.12 32.13 1.88
N GLU A 196 17.39 31.77 2.11
CA GLU A 196 18.52 32.66 1.83
C GLU A 196 18.61 33.06 0.35
N LEU A 197 18.39 32.11 -0.57
CA LEU A 197 18.43 32.38 -2.01
C LEU A 197 17.26 33.29 -2.44
N GLU A 198 16.08 33.13 -1.84
CA GLU A 198 14.94 34.03 -2.06
C GLU A 198 15.22 35.43 -1.52
N LYS A 199 15.75 35.56 -0.29
CA LYS A 199 16.19 36.85 0.27
C LYS A 199 17.23 37.53 -0.64
N LYS A 200 18.22 36.78 -1.12
CA LYS A 200 19.22 37.26 -2.10
C LYS A 200 18.56 37.68 -3.41
N SER A 201 17.60 36.92 -3.93
CA SER A 201 16.83 37.24 -5.15
C SER A 201 16.07 38.57 -5.02
N VAL A 202 15.40 38.80 -3.88
CA VAL A 202 14.71 40.06 -3.58
C VAL A 202 15.70 41.23 -3.55
N HIS A 203 16.86 41.07 -2.89
CA HIS A 203 17.89 42.10 -2.89
C HIS A 203 18.44 42.40 -4.29
N TRP A 204 18.65 41.39 -5.13
CA TRP A 204 19.07 41.55 -6.53
C TRP A 204 18.02 42.25 -7.39
N SER A 205 16.74 41.92 -7.20
CA SER A 205 15.63 42.60 -7.87
C SER A 205 15.60 44.09 -7.49
N ASN A 206 15.71 44.39 -6.19
CA ASN A 206 15.76 45.76 -5.69
C ASN A 206 16.99 46.52 -6.19
N PHE A 207 18.18 45.90 -6.19
CA PHE A 207 19.39 46.52 -6.74
C PHE A 207 19.24 46.86 -8.24
N SER A 208 18.64 45.95 -9.01
CA SER A 208 18.35 46.16 -10.43
C SER A 208 17.38 47.33 -10.65
N GLN A 209 16.37 47.48 -9.78
CA GLN A 209 15.45 48.62 -9.82
C GLN A 209 16.13 49.94 -9.44
N VAL A 210 16.95 49.95 -8.37
CA VAL A 210 17.72 51.13 -7.95
C VAL A 210 18.65 51.57 -9.08
N ARG A 211 19.38 50.64 -9.70
CA ARG A 211 20.27 50.93 -10.84
C ARG A 211 19.54 51.52 -12.05
N LYS A 212 18.25 51.20 -12.25
CA LYS A 212 17.44 51.74 -13.36
C LYS A 212 16.86 53.12 -13.08
N ARG A 213 16.70 53.51 -11.82
CA ARG A 213 15.95 54.72 -11.43
C ARG A 213 16.78 55.78 -10.71
N MET A 214 17.90 55.41 -10.14
CA MET A 214 18.68 56.27 -9.25
C MET A 214 20.08 56.56 -9.79
N SER A 215 20.73 57.56 -9.20
CA SER A 215 22.10 57.92 -9.54
C SER A 215 23.08 56.77 -9.23
N VAL A 216 24.27 56.81 -9.81
CA VAL A 216 25.35 55.85 -9.49
C VAL A 216 25.69 55.89 -7.99
N GLU A 217 25.57 57.05 -7.34
CA GLU A 217 25.83 57.26 -5.91
C GLU A 217 24.79 56.55 -5.03
N ASP A 218 23.51 56.62 -5.41
CA ASP A 218 22.44 55.90 -4.71
C ASP A 218 22.60 54.39 -4.85
N ALA A 219 22.97 53.91 -6.05
CA ALA A 219 23.24 52.51 -6.30
C ALA A 219 24.45 52.00 -5.48
N LEU A 220 25.51 52.81 -5.35
CA LEU A 220 26.67 52.51 -4.49
C LEU A 220 26.30 52.49 -3.01
N THR A 221 25.46 53.42 -2.56
CA THR A 221 24.96 53.46 -1.18
C THR A 221 24.13 52.22 -0.86
N TYR A 222 23.22 51.83 -1.77
CA TYR A 222 22.45 50.59 -1.63
C TYR A 222 23.35 49.35 -1.65
N TRP A 223 24.33 49.29 -2.57
CA TRP A 223 25.28 48.18 -2.63
C TRP A 223 26.11 48.05 -1.37
N THR A 224 26.52 49.16 -0.76
CA THR A 224 27.25 49.15 0.51
C THR A 224 26.39 48.57 1.63
N LYS A 225 25.11 48.96 1.72
CA LYS A 225 24.15 48.34 2.66
C LYS A 225 24.00 46.84 2.45
N VAL A 226 23.92 46.39 1.19
CA VAL A 226 23.86 44.95 0.85
C VAL A 226 25.16 44.25 1.24
N LYS A 227 26.32 44.86 0.96
CA LYS A 227 27.64 44.29 1.25
C LYS A 227 27.89 44.14 2.75
N ASP A 228 27.47 45.14 3.54
CA ASP A 228 27.49 45.09 5.00
C ASP A 228 26.54 44.00 5.53
N HIS A 229 25.40 43.78 4.85
CA HIS A 229 24.48 42.69 5.18
C HIS A 229 25.08 41.30 4.90
N PHE A 230 25.95 41.16 3.89
CA PHE A 230 26.50 39.86 3.45
C PHE A 230 27.99 39.61 3.77
N LYS A 231 28.66 40.46 4.57
CA LYS A 231 30.09 40.31 4.99
C LYS A 231 31.09 40.00 3.86
N VAL A 232 30.88 40.52 2.65
CA VAL A 232 31.78 40.24 1.51
C VAL A 232 32.87 41.30 1.44
N THR A 233 34.03 41.13 2.07
CA THR A 233 35.16 42.08 1.98
C THR A 233 36.35 41.49 1.25
N GLU A 234 36.42 41.63 -0.08
CA GLU A 234 37.69 41.60 -0.81
C GLU A 234 37.58 42.40 -2.11
N LYS A 235 38.64 43.15 -2.44
CA LYS A 235 38.75 43.90 -3.70
C LYS A 235 39.10 42.89 -4.82
N PRO A 236 38.45 42.92 -5.98
CA PRO A 236 38.77 42.01 -7.07
C PRO A 236 40.21 42.22 -7.55
N SER A 237 41.03 41.17 -7.51
CA SER A 237 42.30 41.05 -8.23
C SER A 237 42.06 41.07 -9.76
N ALA A 238 43.12 41.23 -10.56
CA ALA A 238 42.99 41.10 -12.03
C ALA A 238 42.49 39.69 -12.43
N GLY A 239 42.78 38.66 -11.63
CA GLY A 239 42.19 37.33 -11.77
C GLY A 239 40.67 37.34 -11.53
N ASP A 240 40.21 38.10 -10.54
CA ASP A 240 38.77 38.28 -10.27
C ASP A 240 38.06 39.06 -11.37
N GLN A 241 38.74 39.97 -12.09
CA GLN A 241 38.15 40.64 -13.25
C GLN A 241 37.90 39.66 -14.40
N ASN A 242 38.87 38.81 -14.73
CA ASN A 242 38.69 37.74 -15.72
C ASN A 242 37.60 36.75 -15.28
N LEU A 243 37.59 36.38 -14.00
CA LEU A 243 36.54 35.52 -13.42
C LEU A 243 35.17 36.21 -13.49
N TYR A 244 35.08 37.51 -13.23
CA TYR A 244 33.86 38.31 -13.37
C TYR A 244 33.38 38.34 -14.81
N GLU A 245 34.28 38.50 -15.79
CA GLU A 245 33.94 38.54 -17.21
C GLU A 245 33.47 37.15 -17.69
N GLU A 246 34.13 36.08 -17.27
CA GLU A 246 33.72 34.69 -17.52
C GLU A 246 32.37 34.36 -16.86
N LEU A 247 32.19 34.74 -15.59
CA LEU A 247 30.92 34.61 -14.87
C LEU A 247 29.82 35.42 -15.55
N THR A 248 30.11 36.64 -15.99
CA THR A 248 29.15 37.50 -16.71
C THR A 248 28.73 36.84 -18.02
N ASN A 249 29.68 36.27 -18.77
CA ASN A 249 29.37 35.53 -19.99
C ASN A 249 28.54 34.27 -19.71
N ARG A 250 28.86 33.50 -18.66
CA ARG A 250 28.05 32.32 -18.24
C ARG A 250 26.67 32.71 -17.73
N ILE A 251 26.53 33.84 -17.02
CA ILE A 251 25.26 34.40 -16.58
C ILE A 251 24.44 34.83 -17.80
N ASN A 252 25.03 35.52 -18.77
CA ASN A 252 24.34 35.93 -20.00
C ASN A 252 23.87 34.72 -20.83
N GLN A 253 24.70 33.68 -20.94
CA GLN A 253 24.32 32.42 -21.58
C GLN A 253 23.18 31.72 -20.84
N THR A 254 23.26 31.62 -19.51
CA THR A 254 22.22 31.02 -18.66
C THR A 254 20.92 31.83 -18.74
N GLN A 255 20.99 33.16 -18.68
CA GLN A 255 19.83 34.05 -18.86
C GLN A 255 19.20 33.88 -20.23
N SER A 256 19.99 33.72 -21.30
CA SER A 256 19.47 33.42 -22.64
C SER A 256 18.74 32.07 -22.68
N LYS A 257 19.28 31.03 -22.01
CA LYS A 257 18.61 29.73 -21.86
C LYS A 257 17.32 29.84 -21.03
N CYS A 258 17.35 30.51 -19.88
CA CYS A 258 16.17 30.73 -19.05
C CYS A 258 15.09 31.56 -19.78
N LYS A 259 15.46 32.59 -20.56
CA LYS A 259 14.50 33.34 -21.39
C LYS A 259 13.85 32.45 -22.44
N LYS A 260 14.61 31.55 -23.07
CA LYS A 260 14.04 30.54 -23.98
C LYS A 260 13.09 29.60 -23.24
N LEU A 261 13.49 29.11 -22.06
CA LEU A 261 12.66 28.23 -21.22
C LEU A 261 11.36 28.92 -20.79
N ILE A 262 11.42 30.16 -20.31
CA ILE A 262 10.24 30.98 -19.95
C ILE A 262 9.35 31.17 -21.16
N LYS A 263 9.92 31.47 -22.34
CA LYS A 263 9.13 31.59 -23.56
C LYS A 263 8.39 30.29 -23.89
N THR A 264 9.07 29.14 -23.79
CA THR A 264 8.45 27.82 -23.96
C THR A 264 7.39 27.53 -22.89
N MET A 265 7.63 27.87 -21.62
CA MET A 265 6.66 27.70 -20.53
C MET A 265 5.43 28.59 -20.72
N VAL A 266 5.59 29.83 -21.20
CA VAL A 266 4.47 30.72 -21.52
C VAL A 266 3.69 30.19 -22.72
N GLU A 267 4.37 29.70 -23.76
CA GLU A 267 3.73 29.05 -24.91
C GLU A 267 2.94 27.80 -24.48
N GLU A 268 3.48 26.96 -23.61
CA GLU A 268 2.79 25.78 -23.05
C GLU A 268 1.66 26.14 -22.08
N ASN A 269 1.82 27.17 -21.24
CA ASN A 269 0.74 27.66 -20.39
C ASN A 269 -0.39 28.24 -21.22
N ASN A 270 -0.10 29.00 -22.28
CA ASN A 270 -1.13 29.51 -23.18
C ASN A 270 -1.86 28.36 -23.88
N ARG A 271 -1.15 27.32 -24.33
CA ARG A 271 -1.79 26.09 -24.85
C ARG A 271 -2.66 25.42 -23.80
N THR A 272 -2.20 25.34 -22.56
CA THR A 272 -2.94 24.72 -21.46
C THR A 272 -4.19 25.54 -21.10
N ILE A 273 -4.10 26.87 -21.10
CA ILE A 273 -5.23 27.78 -20.90
C ILE A 273 -6.22 27.64 -22.06
N GLU A 274 -5.76 27.60 -23.32
CA GLU A 274 -6.63 27.37 -24.48
C GLU A 274 -7.36 26.02 -24.38
N VAL A 275 -6.65 24.96 -23.97
CA VAL A 275 -7.26 23.63 -23.72
C VAL A 275 -8.25 23.69 -22.55
N PHE A 276 -7.92 24.40 -21.46
CA PHE A 276 -8.81 24.56 -20.32
C PHE A 276 -10.05 25.39 -20.67
N GLU A 277 -9.93 26.43 -21.48
CA GLU A 277 -11.05 27.22 -21.99
C GLU A 277 -11.93 26.40 -22.93
N GLN A 278 -11.34 25.56 -23.80
CA GLN A 278 -12.08 24.61 -24.62
C GLN A 278 -12.85 23.60 -23.75
N LEU A 279 -12.21 23.03 -22.74
CA LEU A 279 -12.84 22.11 -21.78
C LEU A 279 -13.94 22.80 -20.97
N ARG A 280 -13.71 24.03 -20.49
CA ARG A 280 -14.71 24.81 -19.75
C ARG A 280 -15.89 25.16 -20.64
N ASN A 281 -15.66 25.56 -21.89
CA ASN A 281 -16.74 25.87 -22.83
C ASN A 281 -17.52 24.61 -23.22
N ALA A 282 -16.83 23.47 -23.43
CA ALA A 282 -17.48 22.18 -23.63
C ALA A 282 -18.29 21.73 -22.40
N TYR A 283 -17.75 21.95 -21.19
CA TYR A 283 -18.45 21.70 -19.94
C TYR A 283 -19.69 22.59 -19.80
N LEU A 284 -19.58 23.90 -20.03
CA LEU A 284 -20.70 24.83 -19.99
C LEU A 284 -21.76 24.49 -21.06
N GLN A 285 -21.35 24.08 -22.26
CA GLN A 285 -22.26 23.61 -23.30
C GLN A 285 -22.97 22.32 -22.86
N CYS A 286 -22.24 21.36 -22.30
CA CYS A 286 -22.79 20.12 -21.74
C CYS A 286 -23.77 20.39 -20.59
N MET A 287 -23.44 21.33 -19.69
CA MET A 287 -24.33 21.74 -18.60
C MET A 287 -25.58 22.43 -19.14
N ASN A 288 -25.47 23.34 -20.10
CA ASN A 288 -26.64 23.97 -20.73
C ASN A 288 -27.53 22.95 -21.47
N GLU A 289 -26.93 21.98 -22.17
CA GLU A 289 -27.67 20.88 -22.79
C GLU A 289 -28.34 19.97 -21.76
N THR A 290 -27.69 19.75 -20.62
CA THR A 290 -28.25 19.01 -19.48
C THR A 290 -29.40 19.78 -18.84
N ASP A 291 -29.24 21.09 -18.60
CA ASP A 291 -30.28 21.95 -18.04
C ASP A 291 -31.50 22.00 -18.96
N MET A 292 -31.31 22.14 -20.28
CA MET A 292 -32.41 22.03 -21.25
C MET A 292 -33.08 20.65 -21.22
N LYS A 293 -32.33 19.56 -21.02
CA LYS A 293 -32.88 18.20 -20.87
C LYS A 293 -33.61 18.03 -19.54
N VAL A 294 -33.12 18.62 -18.45
CA VAL A 294 -33.78 18.63 -17.13
C VAL A 294 -35.09 19.41 -17.22
N GLN A 295 -35.09 20.54 -17.91
CA GLN A 295 -36.30 21.34 -18.10
C GLN A 295 -37.33 20.62 -18.99
N ASN A 296 -36.89 19.98 -20.07
CA ASN A 296 -37.74 19.07 -20.85
C ASN A 296 -38.21 17.87 -20.02
N LEU A 297 -37.40 17.36 -19.08
CA LEU A 297 -37.76 16.27 -18.17
C LEU A 297 -38.77 16.72 -17.12
N ASP A 298 -38.71 17.96 -16.64
CA ASP A 298 -39.71 18.53 -15.72
C ASP A 298 -41.05 18.74 -16.44
N ASP A 299 -41.03 19.24 -17.68
CA ASP A 299 -42.23 19.32 -18.53
C ASP A 299 -42.79 17.91 -18.81
N LEU A 300 -41.93 16.94 -19.14
CA LEU A 300 -42.32 15.54 -19.32
C LEU A 300 -42.81 14.92 -18.01
N ARG A 301 -42.26 15.31 -16.87
CA ARG A 301 -42.68 14.84 -15.54
C ARG A 301 -44.06 15.37 -15.19
N GLU A 302 -44.39 16.62 -15.50
CA GLU A 302 -45.76 17.13 -15.35
C GLU A 302 -46.74 16.41 -16.30
N GLU A 303 -46.33 16.16 -17.55
CA GLU A 303 -47.14 15.38 -18.49
C GLU A 303 -47.33 13.92 -18.03
N ILE A 304 -46.27 13.30 -17.50
CA ILE A 304 -46.32 11.95 -16.92
C ILE A 304 -47.20 11.96 -15.68
N MET A 305 -47.05 12.90 -14.75
CA MET A 305 -47.89 12.96 -13.54
C MET A 305 -49.38 13.14 -13.87
N SER A 306 -49.70 13.91 -14.91
CA SER A 306 -51.08 14.05 -15.44
C SER A 306 -51.62 12.74 -16.04
N LYS A 307 -50.74 11.89 -16.59
CA LYS A 307 -51.08 10.54 -17.10
C LYS A 307 -50.91 9.43 -16.05
N HIS A 308 -50.30 9.72 -14.90
CA HIS A 308 -49.91 8.75 -13.86
C HIS A 308 -51.07 8.35 -12.96
N GLU A 309 -52.15 9.13 -12.90
CA GLU A 309 -53.39 8.73 -12.21
C GLU A 309 -53.99 7.46 -12.85
N ASP A 310 -53.86 7.29 -14.17
CA ASP A 310 -54.30 6.09 -14.90
C ASP A 310 -53.27 4.94 -14.85
N TRP A 311 -52.00 5.21 -14.51
CA TRP A 311 -50.90 4.22 -14.47
C TRP A 311 -50.72 3.60 -13.07
N LEU A 312 -51.19 4.26 -12.01
CA LEU A 312 -51.13 3.76 -10.63
C LEU A 312 -51.91 2.47 -10.43
N ASP A 313 -53.06 2.30 -11.09
CA ASP A 313 -53.85 1.06 -11.04
C ASP A 313 -53.11 -0.12 -11.72
N PHE A 314 -52.26 0.16 -12.72
CA PHE A 314 -51.43 -0.86 -13.38
C PHE A 314 -50.22 -1.29 -12.53
N ILE A 315 -49.63 -0.36 -11.77
CA ILE A 315 -48.51 -0.65 -10.87
C ILE A 315 -48.93 -1.59 -9.72
N VAL A 316 -50.15 -1.47 -9.20
CA VAL A 316 -50.61 -2.28 -8.05
C VAL A 316 -50.61 -3.78 -8.38
N ASP A 317 -51.05 -4.18 -9.57
CA ASP A 317 -51.02 -5.59 -10.02
C ASP A 317 -49.58 -6.11 -10.25
N GLU A 318 -48.64 -5.26 -10.65
CA GLU A 318 -47.23 -5.62 -10.88
C GLU A 318 -46.43 -5.70 -9.57
N ILE A 319 -46.81 -4.93 -8.55
CA ILE A 319 -46.21 -4.96 -7.20
C ILE A 319 -46.59 -6.27 -6.47
N GLU A 320 -47.82 -6.76 -6.60
CA GLU A 320 -48.22 -8.08 -6.04
C GLU A 320 -47.41 -9.25 -6.67
N SER A 321 -46.98 -9.10 -7.92
CA SER A 321 -46.06 -10.03 -8.61
C SER A 321 -44.60 -9.91 -8.16
N LEU A 322 -44.16 -8.72 -7.75
CA LEU A 322 -42.79 -8.45 -7.25
C LEU A 322 -42.61 -8.84 -5.77
N GLU A 323 -43.66 -8.80 -4.95
CA GLU A 323 -43.62 -9.29 -3.57
C GLU A 323 -43.38 -10.81 -3.50
N ALA A 324 -43.82 -11.58 -4.51
CA ALA A 324 -43.45 -12.99 -4.68
C ALA A 324 -41.97 -13.19 -5.05
N ARG A 325 -41.30 -12.17 -5.63
CA ARG A 325 -39.85 -12.19 -5.95
C ARG A 325 -38.98 -11.76 -4.76
N LEU A 326 -39.48 -10.93 -3.84
CA LEU A 326 -38.73 -10.45 -2.67
C LEU A 326 -38.59 -11.49 -1.56
N SER A 327 -39.39 -12.58 -1.58
CA SER A 327 -39.19 -13.76 -0.72
C SER A 327 -37.84 -14.48 -0.93
N TRP A 328 -37.06 -14.13 -1.96
CA TRP A 328 -35.81 -14.80 -2.32
C TRP A 328 -34.56 -14.21 -1.69
N GLU A 329 -34.59 -12.94 -1.25
CA GLU A 329 -33.38 -12.27 -0.71
C GLU A 329 -33.03 -12.75 0.71
N ASP A 330 -34.02 -13.19 1.49
CA ASP A 330 -33.78 -13.75 2.84
C ASP A 330 -33.07 -15.13 2.80
N ASN A 331 -33.21 -15.90 1.72
CA ASN A 331 -32.53 -17.20 1.56
C ASN A 331 -31.05 -17.07 1.16
N VAL A 332 -30.65 -15.96 0.54
CA VAL A 332 -29.26 -15.78 0.06
C VAL A 332 -28.30 -15.54 1.23
N LEU A 333 -28.76 -14.90 2.30
CA LEU A 333 -27.96 -14.60 3.48
C LEU A 333 -27.66 -15.85 4.32
N ASP A 334 -28.60 -16.80 4.39
CA ASP A 334 -28.48 -18.03 5.18
C ASP A 334 -27.50 -19.02 4.54
N TYR A 335 -27.52 -19.13 3.20
CA TYR A 335 -26.55 -19.92 2.45
C TYR A 335 -25.11 -19.40 2.57
N GLU A 336 -24.92 -18.08 2.63
CA GLU A 336 -23.60 -17.46 2.73
C GLU A 336 -22.91 -17.77 4.06
N LEU A 337 -23.67 -17.73 5.16
CA LEU A 337 -23.20 -18.15 6.50
C LEU A 337 -22.87 -19.63 6.54
N LEU A 338 -23.72 -20.48 5.96
CA LEU A 338 -23.55 -21.93 5.92
C LEU A 338 -22.29 -22.34 5.14
N LEU A 339 -22.04 -21.71 3.99
CA LEU A 339 -20.86 -21.97 3.17
C LEU A 339 -19.55 -21.55 3.82
N LYS A 340 -19.55 -20.39 4.48
CA LYS A 340 -18.38 -19.88 5.19
C LYS A 340 -18.04 -20.75 6.40
N ALA A 341 -19.05 -21.28 7.09
CA ALA A 341 -18.87 -22.22 8.19
C ALA A 341 -18.34 -23.59 7.72
N THR A 342 -18.79 -24.06 6.55
CA THR A 342 -18.48 -25.42 6.06
C THR A 342 -17.06 -25.54 5.49
N LEU A 343 -16.58 -24.52 4.78
CA LEU A 343 -15.30 -24.60 4.04
C LEU A 343 -14.10 -24.01 4.78
N THR A 344 -14.33 -23.18 5.80
CA THR A 344 -13.23 -22.62 6.59
C THR A 344 -12.65 -23.70 7.50
N LEU A 345 -11.31 -23.82 7.52
CA LEU A 345 -10.67 -24.69 8.50
C LEU A 345 -11.01 -24.22 9.92
N THR A 346 -11.60 -25.10 10.71
CA THR A 346 -11.85 -24.83 12.13
C THR A 346 -10.52 -24.64 12.87
N LYS A 347 -10.58 -24.07 14.07
CA LYS A 347 -9.38 -23.93 14.92
C LYS A 347 -8.71 -25.29 15.15
N GLU A 348 -9.52 -26.32 15.39
CA GLU A 348 -9.09 -27.71 15.60
C GLU A 348 -8.44 -28.30 14.34
N GLU A 349 -9.02 -28.05 13.16
CA GLU A 349 -8.45 -28.50 11.89
C GLU A 349 -7.10 -27.82 11.57
N LYS A 350 -6.94 -26.54 11.93
CA LYS A 350 -5.66 -25.83 11.78
C LYS A 350 -4.58 -26.41 12.71
N GLU A 351 -4.93 -26.68 13.96
CA GLU A 351 -4.02 -27.32 14.91
C GLU A 351 -3.67 -28.75 14.47
N LEU A 352 -4.65 -29.50 13.94
CA LEU A 352 -4.43 -30.84 13.39
C LEU A 352 -3.50 -30.79 12.17
N LYS A 353 -3.69 -29.82 11.26
CA LYS A 353 -2.82 -29.60 10.10
C LYS A 353 -1.36 -29.42 10.52
N GLN A 354 -1.11 -28.59 11.54
CA GLN A 354 0.23 -28.35 12.07
C GLN A 354 0.84 -29.61 12.71
N LYS A 355 0.05 -30.36 13.49
CA LYS A 355 0.49 -31.64 14.10
C LYS A 355 0.83 -32.69 13.05
N LEU A 356 0.02 -32.82 12.01
CA LEU A 356 0.26 -33.75 10.89
C LEU A 356 1.55 -33.41 10.15
N ASP A 357 1.73 -32.14 9.78
CA ASP A 357 2.92 -31.66 9.08
C ASP A 357 4.19 -31.86 9.92
N ALA A 358 4.15 -31.59 11.23
CA ALA A 358 5.26 -31.86 12.15
C ALA A 358 5.65 -33.35 12.19
N ARG A 359 4.67 -34.27 12.34
CA ARG A 359 4.91 -35.72 12.36
C ARG A 359 5.48 -36.23 11.03
N ILE A 360 4.98 -35.74 9.90
CA ILE A 360 5.48 -36.11 8.57
C ILE A 360 6.94 -35.66 8.39
N ARG A 361 7.28 -34.43 8.81
CA ARG A 361 8.66 -33.91 8.72
C ARG A 361 9.62 -34.64 9.66
N GLU A 362 9.17 -34.97 10.87
CA GLU A 362 9.95 -35.75 11.83
C GLU A 362 10.24 -37.14 11.27
N GLN A 363 9.22 -37.84 10.76
CA GLN A 363 9.40 -39.15 10.14
C GLN A 363 10.32 -39.09 8.91
N TYR A 364 10.15 -38.08 8.05
CA TYR A 364 11.04 -37.85 6.91
C TYR A 364 12.51 -37.73 7.36
N THR A 365 12.75 -36.96 8.43
CA THR A 365 14.08 -36.76 9.00
C THR A 365 14.64 -38.06 9.55
N ASN A 366 13.87 -38.78 10.37
CA ASN A 366 14.26 -40.09 10.93
C ASN A 366 14.59 -41.12 9.84
N CYS A 367 13.84 -41.14 8.74
CA CYS A 367 14.15 -41.98 7.59
C CYS A 367 15.49 -41.58 6.95
N LYS A 368 15.67 -40.28 6.68
CA LYS A 368 16.84 -39.76 5.96
C LYS A 368 18.14 -39.89 6.75
N THR A 369 18.13 -39.57 8.06
CA THR A 369 19.32 -39.56 8.91
C THR A 369 19.50 -40.84 9.73
N GLY A 370 18.47 -41.68 9.83
CA GLY A 370 18.51 -42.97 10.50
C GLY A 370 18.48 -44.14 9.51
N GLN A 371 17.28 -44.72 9.31
CA GLN A 371 17.11 -46.01 8.63
C GLN A 371 17.73 -46.06 7.21
N CYS A 372 17.54 -44.99 6.42
CA CYS A 372 18.01 -44.91 5.04
C CYS A 372 19.34 -44.16 4.88
N ALA A 373 20.00 -43.74 5.96
CA ALA A 373 21.21 -42.91 5.90
C ALA A 373 22.38 -43.60 5.17
N HIS A 374 22.53 -44.92 5.35
CA HIS A 374 23.56 -45.69 4.67
C HIS A 374 23.35 -45.76 3.15
N LEU A 375 22.09 -45.81 2.69
CA LEU A 375 21.74 -45.77 1.26
C LEU A 375 21.95 -44.37 0.68
N LEU A 376 21.59 -43.32 1.44
CA LEU A 376 21.86 -41.94 1.05
C LEU A 376 23.36 -41.70 0.87
N LYS A 377 24.19 -42.22 1.79
CA LYS A 377 25.65 -42.19 1.67
C LYS A 377 26.13 -42.94 0.41
N ALA A 378 25.57 -44.12 0.13
CA ALA A 378 25.90 -44.88 -1.08
C ALA A 378 25.52 -44.15 -2.38
N VAL A 379 24.42 -43.37 -2.40
CA VAL A 379 24.05 -42.51 -3.53
C VAL A 379 25.12 -41.44 -3.80
N PHE A 380 25.67 -40.83 -2.74
CA PHE A 380 26.70 -39.79 -2.87
C PHE A 380 28.11 -40.33 -3.17
N GLU A 381 28.44 -41.55 -2.72
CA GLU A 381 29.77 -42.17 -2.91
C GLU A 381 29.92 -42.92 -4.24
N ALA A 382 28.83 -43.13 -4.99
CA ALA A 382 28.85 -43.83 -6.26
C ALA A 382 29.58 -43.04 -7.36
N LYS A 383 30.74 -43.53 -7.80
CA LYS A 383 31.56 -42.92 -8.88
C LYS A 383 31.15 -43.33 -10.30
N VAL A 384 30.26 -44.33 -10.44
CA VAL A 384 29.80 -44.86 -11.72
C VAL A 384 28.28 -44.70 -11.78
N LEU A 385 27.78 -44.08 -12.85
CA LEU A 385 26.35 -43.78 -13.06
C LEU A 385 25.45 -45.01 -12.82
N LYS A 386 25.81 -46.18 -13.35
CA LYS A 386 25.05 -47.42 -13.14
C LYS A 386 24.90 -47.81 -11.66
N TYR A 387 25.94 -47.60 -10.85
CA TYR A 387 25.85 -47.87 -9.41
C TYR A 387 25.07 -46.78 -8.67
N GLN A 388 25.11 -45.54 -9.17
CA GLN A 388 24.31 -44.44 -8.65
C GLN A 388 22.81 -44.68 -8.88
N ASP A 389 22.39 -45.10 -10.08
CA ASP A 389 20.99 -45.42 -10.37
C ASP A 389 20.45 -46.54 -9.46
N ILE A 390 21.24 -47.59 -9.27
CA ILE A 390 20.89 -48.69 -8.35
C ILE A 390 20.78 -48.18 -6.91
N ALA A 391 21.68 -47.29 -6.48
CA ALA A 391 21.64 -46.69 -5.15
C ALA A 391 20.41 -45.78 -4.97
N VAL A 392 20.03 -45.00 -5.99
CA VAL A 392 18.86 -44.12 -5.97
C VAL A 392 17.57 -44.93 -5.87
N VAL A 393 17.42 -46.01 -6.64
CA VAL A 393 16.25 -46.89 -6.56
C VAL A 393 16.15 -47.55 -5.18
N ARG A 394 17.27 -48.02 -4.62
CA ARG A 394 17.30 -48.59 -3.25
C ARG A 394 16.93 -47.55 -2.20
N PHE A 395 17.46 -46.34 -2.31
CA PHE A 395 17.12 -45.23 -1.41
C PHE A 395 15.64 -44.86 -1.50
N ALA A 396 15.08 -44.75 -2.71
CA ALA A 396 13.67 -44.45 -2.91
C ALA A 396 12.75 -45.53 -2.30
N ASN A 397 13.10 -46.82 -2.48
CA ASN A 397 12.35 -47.92 -1.86
C ASN A 397 12.43 -47.87 -0.33
N CYS A 398 13.61 -47.62 0.25
CA CYS A 398 13.77 -47.46 1.69
C CYS A 398 12.94 -46.27 2.23
N MET A 399 12.97 -45.13 1.54
CA MET A 399 12.17 -43.96 1.93
C MET A 399 10.67 -44.26 1.86
N LYS A 400 10.21 -44.99 0.84
CA LYS A 400 8.81 -45.41 0.71
C LYS A 400 8.39 -46.31 1.86
N GLU A 401 9.19 -47.32 2.20
CA GLU A 401 8.92 -48.23 3.32
C GLU A 401 8.95 -47.50 4.67
N CYS A 402 9.98 -46.69 4.90
CA CYS A 402 10.14 -45.94 6.15
C CYS A 402 9.05 -44.89 6.38
N GLN A 403 8.45 -44.34 5.32
CA GLN A 403 7.35 -43.38 5.43
C GLN A 403 5.95 -44.01 5.55
N THR A 404 5.82 -45.33 5.40
CA THR A 404 4.54 -46.05 5.58
C THR A 404 3.78 -45.67 6.87
N PRO A 405 4.44 -45.49 8.04
CA PRO A 405 3.75 -45.12 9.28
C PRO A 405 3.02 -43.77 9.24
N VAL A 406 3.43 -42.84 8.37
CA VAL A 406 2.83 -41.51 8.24
C VAL A 406 1.99 -41.36 6.96
N GLU A 407 1.71 -42.45 6.25
CA GLU A 407 0.97 -42.39 5.00
C GLU A 407 -0.50 -41.96 5.23
N GLY A 408 -1.13 -42.43 6.30
CA GLY A 408 -2.45 -41.94 6.72
C GLY A 408 -2.44 -40.46 7.11
N ASP A 409 -1.37 -40.01 7.76
CA ASP A 409 -1.19 -38.59 8.11
C ASP A 409 -1.07 -37.71 6.86
N LYS A 410 -0.36 -38.17 5.83
CA LYS A 410 -0.26 -37.48 4.53
C LYS A 410 -1.62 -37.39 3.84
N GLY A 411 -2.40 -38.46 3.85
CA GLY A 411 -3.77 -38.47 3.30
C GLY A 411 -4.65 -37.43 3.98
N LYS A 412 -4.63 -37.37 5.32
CA LYS A 412 -5.40 -36.39 6.08
C LYS A 412 -4.91 -34.96 5.90
N LEU A 413 -3.59 -34.76 5.77
CA LEU A 413 -3.02 -33.44 5.45
C LEU A 413 -3.45 -32.98 4.05
N HIS A 414 -3.52 -33.88 3.08
CA HIS A 414 -4.00 -33.60 1.73
C HIS A 414 -5.48 -33.19 1.72
N GLU A 415 -6.33 -33.88 2.48
CA GLU A 415 -7.75 -33.53 2.64
C GLU A 415 -7.93 -32.10 3.22
N LEU A 416 -7.20 -31.76 4.29
CA LEU A 416 -7.21 -30.41 4.86
C LEU A 416 -6.67 -29.35 3.89
N HIS A 417 -5.71 -29.71 3.02
CA HIS A 417 -5.21 -28.84 1.97
C HIS A 417 -6.29 -28.60 0.90
N MET A 418 -6.97 -29.65 0.45
CA MET A 418 -8.04 -29.56 -0.54
C MET A 418 -9.21 -28.71 -0.04
N LYS A 419 -9.65 -28.90 1.22
CA LYS A 419 -10.70 -28.07 1.85
C LYS A 419 -10.30 -26.58 1.86
N ASN A 420 -9.06 -26.29 2.21
CA ASN A 420 -8.55 -24.92 2.25
C ASN A 420 -8.43 -24.28 0.86
N GLU A 421 -8.01 -25.03 -0.16
CA GLU A 421 -7.96 -24.53 -1.55
C GLU A 421 -9.35 -24.33 -2.15
N ALA A 422 -10.31 -25.22 -1.85
CA ALA A 422 -11.71 -25.03 -2.24
C ALA A 422 -12.29 -23.72 -1.67
N CYS A 423 -12.01 -23.43 -0.39
CA CYS A 423 -12.40 -22.17 0.24
C CYS A 423 -11.79 -20.94 -0.47
N LYS A 424 -10.52 -21.00 -0.88
CA LYS A 424 -9.86 -19.90 -1.62
C LYS A 424 -10.44 -19.72 -3.02
N GLY A 425 -10.68 -20.81 -3.74
CA GLY A 425 -11.28 -20.78 -5.07
C GLY A 425 -12.68 -20.14 -5.06
N MET A 426 -13.51 -20.55 -4.11
CA MET A 426 -14.84 -19.98 -3.86
C MET A 426 -14.80 -18.48 -3.59
N LYS A 427 -13.88 -18.04 -2.72
CA LYS A 427 -13.69 -16.63 -2.41
C LYS A 427 -13.31 -15.83 -3.66
N LYS A 428 -12.38 -16.36 -4.46
CA LYS A 428 -11.94 -15.74 -5.72
C LYS A 428 -13.08 -15.64 -6.73
N MET A 429 -13.90 -16.68 -6.88
CA MET A 429 -15.03 -16.69 -7.81
C MET A 429 -16.14 -15.72 -7.39
N ARG A 430 -16.39 -15.59 -6.08
CA ARG A 430 -17.29 -14.55 -5.54
C ARG A 430 -16.80 -13.14 -5.87
N GLU A 431 -15.50 -12.91 -5.74
CA GLU A 431 -14.88 -11.61 -6.00
C GLU A 431 -14.80 -11.28 -7.50
N GLN A 432 -14.69 -12.30 -8.37
CA GLN A 432 -14.47 -12.12 -9.80
C GLN A 432 -15.73 -12.24 -10.67
N GLU A 433 -16.71 -13.05 -10.27
CA GLU A 433 -17.86 -13.39 -11.10
C GLU A 433 -19.18 -12.98 -10.42
N SER A 434 -19.63 -13.76 -9.44
CA SER A 434 -20.80 -13.45 -8.61
C SER A 434 -20.94 -14.46 -7.48
N ILE A 435 -21.83 -14.19 -6.53
CA ILE A 435 -22.25 -15.18 -5.52
C ILE A 435 -22.87 -16.42 -6.20
N MET A 436 -23.62 -16.24 -7.30
CA MET A 436 -24.24 -17.35 -8.04
C MET A 436 -23.21 -18.24 -8.75
N ALA A 437 -22.15 -17.65 -9.29
CA ALA A 437 -21.05 -18.41 -9.88
C ALA A 437 -20.34 -19.26 -8.81
N ALA A 438 -20.04 -18.67 -7.65
CA ALA A 438 -19.45 -19.39 -6.53
C ALA A 438 -20.36 -20.53 -6.03
N LEU A 439 -21.67 -20.30 -5.92
CA LEU A 439 -22.66 -21.32 -5.53
C LEU A 439 -22.73 -22.46 -6.55
N SER A 440 -22.82 -22.13 -7.84
CA SER A 440 -22.83 -23.13 -8.93
C SER A 440 -21.55 -23.98 -8.93
N HIS A 441 -20.39 -23.36 -8.69
CA HIS A 441 -19.13 -24.09 -8.59
C HIS A 441 -19.04 -24.97 -7.34
N TYR A 442 -19.57 -24.52 -6.20
CA TYR A 442 -19.69 -25.35 -4.99
C TYR A 442 -20.58 -26.55 -5.22
N GLU A 443 -21.75 -26.34 -5.83
CA GLU A 443 -22.65 -27.43 -6.23
C GLU A 443 -21.94 -28.38 -7.18
N GLN A 444 -21.19 -27.89 -8.17
CA GLN A 444 -20.41 -28.76 -9.06
C GLN A 444 -19.31 -29.55 -8.33
N LEU A 445 -18.66 -28.99 -7.31
CA LEU A 445 -17.68 -29.72 -6.48
C LEU A 445 -18.35 -30.78 -5.59
N GLN A 446 -19.53 -30.48 -5.04
CA GLN A 446 -20.31 -31.40 -4.22
C GLN A 446 -21.00 -32.49 -5.05
N LEU A 447 -21.52 -32.14 -6.22
CA LEU A 447 -22.19 -33.03 -7.17
C LEU A 447 -21.18 -33.83 -8.01
N GLY A 448 -19.99 -33.29 -8.24
CA GLY A 448 -18.86 -34.00 -8.84
C GLY A 448 -18.32 -35.13 -7.95
N GLY A 449 -18.67 -35.13 -6.65
CA GLY A 449 -18.39 -36.21 -5.71
C GLY A 449 -19.54 -37.21 -5.50
N LYS A 450 -20.73 -36.94 -6.05
CA LYS A 450 -21.87 -37.85 -5.97
C LYS A 450 -22.03 -38.58 -7.30
N GLY A 451 -21.66 -39.86 -7.28
CA GLY A 451 -21.90 -40.79 -8.37
C GLY A 451 -23.33 -40.67 -8.89
N LYS A 452 -23.42 -40.76 -10.22
CA LYS A 452 -24.64 -40.90 -11.01
C LYS A 452 -25.41 -42.15 -10.58
N ASP A 453 -26.14 -42.10 -9.47
CA ASP A 453 -27.24 -43.01 -9.15
C ASP A 453 -27.94 -42.56 -7.86
N SER A 454 -29.00 -41.77 -8.02
CA SER A 454 -30.25 -41.95 -7.27
C SER A 454 -31.22 -40.84 -7.67
N THR A 455 -32.24 -41.28 -8.40
CA THR A 455 -33.55 -40.67 -8.59
C THR A 455 -34.12 -40.17 -7.27
N LEU A 456 -33.92 -38.89 -6.94
CA LEU A 456 -34.75 -38.10 -6.04
C LEU A 456 -34.66 -36.65 -6.53
N ALA A 457 -35.81 -36.13 -6.93
CA ALA A 457 -35.98 -34.87 -7.62
C ALA A 457 -35.41 -33.68 -6.83
N ALA A 458 -34.36 -33.07 -7.34
CA ALA A 458 -34.15 -31.63 -7.20
C ALA A 458 -34.35 -31.08 -8.60
N GLU A 459 -35.48 -30.41 -8.82
CA GLU A 459 -35.73 -29.70 -10.08
C GLU A 459 -34.54 -28.78 -10.37
N PRO A 460 -34.03 -28.75 -11.61
CA PRO A 460 -33.02 -27.77 -11.95
C PRO A 460 -33.67 -26.40 -11.76
N ILE A 461 -33.12 -25.58 -10.86
CA ILE A 461 -33.47 -24.16 -10.78
C ILE A 461 -33.41 -23.56 -12.19
N ALA A 462 -32.52 -24.07 -13.06
CA ALA A 462 -32.42 -23.74 -14.48
C ALA A 462 -33.65 -23.99 -15.40
N GLN A 463 -34.73 -24.66 -14.97
CA GLN A 463 -35.91 -24.93 -15.82
C GLN A 463 -37.10 -23.96 -15.62
N GLY A 464 -37.04 -23.07 -14.63
CA GLY A 464 -37.96 -21.92 -14.50
C GLY A 464 -37.55 -20.68 -15.31
N PHE A 465 -36.37 -20.69 -15.92
CA PHE A 465 -35.73 -19.53 -16.59
C PHE A 465 -36.09 -19.41 -18.08
N GLY A 466 -37.28 -19.83 -18.49
CA GLY A 466 -37.73 -19.70 -19.87
C GLY A 466 -38.05 -18.25 -20.23
N GLY A 467 -37.13 -17.52 -20.88
CA GLY A 467 -37.54 -16.31 -21.61
C GLY A 467 -36.48 -15.30 -22.05
N TRP A 468 -35.29 -15.30 -21.47
CA TRP A 468 -34.31 -14.23 -21.73
C TRP A 468 -32.98 -14.90 -22.09
N ASP A 469 -32.39 -14.54 -23.23
CA ASP A 469 -31.14 -15.05 -23.82
C ASP A 469 -31.23 -16.33 -24.69
N ARG A 470 -31.79 -16.18 -25.90
CA ARG A 470 -31.41 -16.99 -27.08
C ARG A 470 -31.24 -16.13 -28.35
N GLU A 471 -29.99 -15.81 -28.67
CA GLU A 471 -29.38 -15.64 -30.00
C GLU A 471 -27.86 -15.51 -29.74
N VAL A 472 -26.90 -16.31 -30.20
CA VAL A 472 -26.72 -17.19 -31.37
C VAL A 472 -25.72 -18.32 -31.02
N ALA A 473 -25.92 -19.50 -31.62
CA ALA A 473 -25.34 -20.80 -31.29
C ALA A 473 -24.17 -21.26 -32.21
N MET A 474 -23.67 -22.49 -31.89
CA MET A 474 -22.98 -23.51 -32.74
C MET A 474 -21.44 -23.58 -32.57
N ARG A 475 -20.75 -24.71 -32.31
CA ARG A 475 -20.91 -26.19 -32.46
C ARG A 475 -19.92 -26.87 -31.47
N ALA A 476 -20.28 -27.84 -30.63
CA ALA A 476 -20.55 -29.27 -30.87
C ALA A 476 -19.30 -30.21 -30.77
N ASN A 477 -19.37 -31.07 -29.73
CA ASN A 477 -19.02 -32.51 -29.67
C ASN A 477 -17.58 -32.99 -29.45
N GLY A 478 -17.37 -33.67 -28.31
CA GLY A 478 -17.11 -35.12 -28.34
C GLY A 478 -16.05 -35.72 -27.40
N SER A 479 -16.52 -36.62 -26.52
CA SER A 479 -15.90 -37.92 -26.11
C SER A 479 -15.02 -38.02 -24.83
N ASP A 480 -15.67 -38.32 -23.68
CA ASP A 480 -15.61 -39.49 -22.73
C ASP A 480 -14.32 -40.37 -22.50
N PRO A 481 -14.24 -41.23 -21.43
CA PRO A 481 -13.39 -41.08 -20.22
C PRO A 481 -12.59 -42.38 -19.87
N LEU A 482 -12.03 -42.54 -18.65
CA LEU A 482 -11.62 -43.78 -17.89
C LEU A 482 -10.54 -43.38 -16.84
N GLY A 483 -10.45 -43.79 -15.57
CA GLY A 483 -11.18 -44.70 -14.67
C GLY A 483 -10.40 -44.87 -13.33
N HIS A 484 -11.10 -45.34 -12.28
CA HIS A 484 -10.66 -45.90 -10.97
C HIS A 484 -10.69 -45.04 -9.67
N GLU A 485 -11.35 -45.64 -8.66
CA GLU A 485 -11.89 -45.26 -7.32
C GLU A 485 -11.11 -45.97 -6.17
N PRO A 486 -11.50 -45.99 -4.85
CA PRO A 486 -12.28 -45.13 -3.90
C PRO A 486 -11.54 -45.04 -2.49
N PRO A 487 -12.12 -44.95 -1.25
CA PRO A 487 -13.45 -44.54 -0.72
C PRO A 487 -13.47 -43.58 0.52
N GLY A 488 -14.64 -42.98 0.80
CA GLY A 488 -15.23 -42.88 2.15
C GLY A 488 -15.34 -41.50 2.82
N LEU A 489 -16.57 -40.98 2.98
CA LEU A 489 -17.17 -40.60 4.28
C LEU A 489 -18.56 -39.93 4.13
N GLU A 490 -19.51 -40.50 4.86
CA GLU A 490 -20.88 -40.07 5.11
C GLU A 490 -20.96 -38.83 6.04
N VAL A 491 -22.17 -38.26 6.10
CA VAL A 491 -22.75 -37.41 7.17
C VAL A 491 -22.71 -35.88 6.93
N CYS A 492 -23.87 -35.30 6.56
CA CYS A 492 -24.60 -34.28 7.34
C CYS A 492 -25.80 -33.73 6.53
N LEU A 493 -26.98 -34.29 6.77
CA LEU A 493 -28.29 -33.72 6.42
C LEU A 493 -29.06 -33.63 7.74
N LYS A 494 -29.17 -32.42 8.28
CA LYS A 494 -30.16 -31.96 9.26
C LYS A 494 -29.75 -30.58 9.75
N VAL A 495 -30.54 -29.56 9.41
CA VAL A 495 -31.20 -28.61 10.33
C VAL A 495 -31.76 -27.44 9.48
N ILE A 496 -33.09 -27.33 9.54
CA ILE A 496 -34.04 -26.30 9.07
C ILE A 496 -34.26 -26.23 7.57
#